data_AF-A0A9D8CHU6-F1
#
_entry.id   AF-A0A9D8CHU6-F1
#
_cell.length_a   1.000
_cell.length_b   1.000
_cell.length_c   1.000
_cell.angle_alpha   90.00
_cell.angle_beta   90.00
_cell.angle_gamma   90.00
#
_symmetry.space_group_name_H-M   'P 1'
#
loop_
_entity.id
_entity.type
_entity.pdbx_description
1 polymer ?
#
loop_
_entity_poly.entity_id
_entity_poly.type
_entity_poly.pdbx_seq_one_letter_code
_entity_poly.pdbx_strand_id
1 'polypeptide(L)'
;MAPGAEVDRSLWQATAAPAPELPTLAESLRADCVIVGGGYTGLSTALHLAEAGASVVLLEAQAIAFGASGRNGGQVNPGLRLDPDDLVARFGAERADRIIAVSGGAPDFVFGLAKRLGIECDAVRPGWVLVAHSPATLAKLQRRGEQWVRRGVAMRALDADETAAMVGTRRYIGGLYDPRGGSVQPLSYARGLAQAATRAGARLFTHSPVTRLEKQGSDWIATTPRGSVAAPQVVIATNGYTDDLWPGLRQSILPVRTFQVATRPLGHNLERSILPGNHAVSDLRRLILYFRKDAHGRLIMGGRASSTQRGGARLFGFLTGVVQDMFPQLGRPEFEHAWSGTVALTPDFLPHIHEPAQGVLAALGYNGRGVAMASVAGKALADRVRGGRAEDLPLPVSDIRPIPFHGLRQPVLHLIMQYHRVMDWLGR
;
A
#
# COMPACT_ATOMS: atom_id res chain seq x y z
N MET A 1 1.94 -4.47 31.22
CA MET A 1 0.89 -4.17 30.23
C MET A 1 -0.15 -5.26 30.27
N ALA A 2 -1.43 -4.92 30.41
CA ALA A 2 -2.52 -5.90 30.43
C ALA A 2 -2.61 -6.66 29.09
N PRO A 3 -2.81 -7.98 29.09
CA PRO A 3 -3.02 -8.76 27.89
C PRO A 3 -4.39 -8.39 27.28
N GLY A 4 -4.39 -7.49 26.29
CA GLY A 4 -5.62 -7.10 25.60
C GLY A 4 -5.67 -5.64 25.10
N ALA A 5 -4.76 -4.78 25.54
CA ALA A 5 -4.71 -3.41 25.02
C ALA A 5 -4.28 -3.40 23.54
N GLU A 6 -5.09 -2.76 22.70
CA GLU A 6 -4.76 -2.49 21.31
C GLU A 6 -3.55 -1.55 21.28
N VAL A 7 -2.44 -2.03 20.71
CA VAL A 7 -1.24 -1.20 20.57
C VAL A 7 -1.46 -0.33 19.34
N ASP A 8 -2.01 0.87 19.55
CA ASP A 8 -2.23 1.87 18.49
C ASP A 8 -1.43 3.15 18.76
N ARG A 9 -0.13 3.00 19.04
CA ARG A 9 0.82 4.11 19.06
C ARG A 9 1.49 4.17 17.70
N SER A 10 0.75 4.63 16.68
CA SER A 10 1.28 4.74 15.31
C SER A 10 2.34 5.83 15.21
N LEU A 11 3.55 5.46 14.74
CA LEU A 11 4.60 6.43 14.43
C LEU A 11 4.10 7.47 13.44
N TRP A 12 3.33 7.04 12.44
CA TRP A 12 2.85 7.94 11.39
C TRP A 12 1.87 8.98 11.88
N GLN A 13 1.06 8.68 12.89
CA GLN A 13 0.21 9.69 13.50
C GLN A 13 1.03 10.68 14.34
N ALA A 14 2.07 10.21 15.00
CA ALA A 14 2.93 11.03 15.85
C ALA A 14 3.81 12.02 15.05
N THR A 15 4.21 11.66 13.83
CA THR A 15 5.14 12.48 13.01
C THR A 15 4.52 13.12 11.78
N ALA A 16 3.26 12.83 11.45
CA ALA A 16 2.66 13.37 10.24
C ALA A 16 2.42 14.88 10.31
N ALA A 17 2.51 15.53 9.15
CA ALA A 17 2.02 16.88 8.95
C ALA A 17 0.53 16.98 9.38
N PRO A 18 0.05 18.13 9.90
CA PRO A 18 -1.32 18.27 10.39
C PRO A 18 -2.38 17.79 9.41
N ALA A 19 -3.45 17.17 9.94
CA ALA A 19 -4.59 16.81 9.10
C ALA A 19 -5.28 18.07 8.57
N PRO A 20 -5.79 18.07 7.32
CA PRO A 20 -6.71 19.12 6.90
C PRO A 20 -7.97 19.07 7.77
N GLU A 21 -8.48 20.25 8.14
CA GLU A 21 -9.79 20.37 8.77
C GLU A 21 -10.86 20.16 7.69
N LEU A 22 -11.65 19.10 7.85
CA LEU A 22 -12.66 18.71 6.88
C LEU A 22 -14.01 18.55 7.58
N PRO A 23 -15.10 19.05 6.98
CA PRO A 23 -16.43 18.92 7.54
C PRO A 23 -16.93 17.47 7.45
N THR A 24 -17.96 17.15 8.24
CA THR A 24 -18.82 16.00 7.94
C THR A 24 -19.95 16.44 7.03
N LEU A 25 -20.32 15.61 6.06
CA LEU A 25 -21.46 15.88 5.20
C LEU A 25 -22.74 16.00 6.05
N ALA A 26 -23.49 17.07 5.85
CA ALA A 26 -24.73 17.36 6.58
C ALA A 26 -25.87 17.84 5.67
N GLU A 27 -25.67 17.76 4.34
CA GLU A 27 -26.59 18.26 3.33
C GLU A 27 -26.63 17.32 2.12
N SER A 28 -27.57 17.58 1.23
CA SER A 28 -27.66 16.90 -0.06
C SER A 28 -26.88 17.68 -1.12
N LEU A 29 -25.90 17.04 -1.74
CA LEU A 29 -25.05 17.64 -2.77
C LEU A 29 -25.26 16.97 -4.12
N ARG A 30 -24.89 17.70 -5.18
CA ARG A 30 -24.68 17.14 -6.51
C ARG A 30 -23.24 17.41 -6.96
N ALA A 31 -22.67 16.46 -7.68
CA ALA A 31 -21.31 16.51 -8.22
C ALA A 31 -21.24 15.71 -9.54
N ASP A 32 -20.17 15.91 -10.31
CA ASP A 32 -19.92 15.10 -11.51
C ASP A 32 -19.43 13.69 -11.11
N CYS A 33 -18.69 13.59 -10.01
CA CYS A 33 -18.23 12.33 -9.46
C CYS A 33 -18.29 12.33 -7.92
N VAL A 34 -18.78 11.23 -7.35
CA VAL A 34 -18.64 10.92 -5.92
C VAL A 34 -17.60 9.82 -5.71
N ILE A 35 -16.70 10.01 -4.75
CA ILE A 35 -15.61 9.08 -4.44
C ILE A 35 -15.82 8.56 -3.01
N VAL A 36 -15.82 7.23 -2.85
CA VAL A 36 -15.97 6.56 -1.56
C VAL A 36 -14.61 6.07 -1.07
N GLY A 37 -14.05 6.74 -0.05
CA GLY A 37 -12.79 6.39 0.59
C GLY A 37 -11.67 7.41 0.36
N GLY A 38 -11.17 7.98 1.46
CA GLY A 38 -10.08 8.96 1.54
C GLY A 38 -8.69 8.33 1.66
N GLY A 39 -8.46 7.24 0.93
CA GLY A 39 -7.13 6.62 0.75
C GLY A 39 -6.41 7.13 -0.49
N TYR A 40 -5.19 6.63 -0.78
CA TYR A 40 -4.40 7.07 -1.93
C TYR A 40 -5.14 7.01 -3.27
N THR A 41 -5.92 5.95 -3.52
CA THR A 41 -6.73 5.83 -4.74
C THR A 41 -7.73 6.96 -4.84
N GLY A 42 -8.58 7.14 -3.82
CA GLY A 42 -9.63 8.15 -3.84
C GLY A 42 -9.09 9.58 -3.84
N LEU A 43 -8.03 9.85 -3.07
CA LEU A 43 -7.39 11.18 -3.04
C LEU A 43 -6.71 11.52 -4.37
N SER A 44 -6.01 10.57 -4.98
CA SER A 44 -5.42 10.78 -6.31
C SER A 44 -6.50 10.95 -7.38
N THR A 45 -7.59 10.18 -7.34
CA THR A 45 -8.74 10.41 -8.23
C THR A 45 -9.35 11.79 -8.03
N ALA A 46 -9.60 12.19 -6.79
CA ALA A 46 -10.20 13.48 -6.46
C ALA A 46 -9.35 14.64 -6.96
N LEU A 47 -8.04 14.58 -6.70
CA LEU A 47 -7.08 15.59 -7.17
C LEU A 47 -7.15 15.75 -8.69
N HIS A 48 -7.00 14.66 -9.45
CA HIS A 48 -6.88 14.77 -10.90
C HIS A 48 -8.20 15.06 -11.61
N LEU A 49 -9.34 14.69 -11.02
CA LEU A 49 -10.65 15.14 -11.50
C LEU A 49 -10.87 16.63 -11.22
N ALA A 50 -10.50 17.11 -10.03
CA ALA A 50 -10.64 18.53 -9.67
C ALA A 50 -9.68 19.42 -10.48
N GLU A 51 -8.42 19.00 -10.68
CA GLU A 51 -7.47 19.67 -11.60
C GLU A 51 -7.99 19.74 -13.04
N ALA A 52 -8.88 18.82 -13.43
CA ALA A 52 -9.54 18.81 -14.72
C ALA A 52 -10.82 19.67 -14.78
N GLY A 53 -11.19 20.34 -13.69
CA GLY A 53 -12.37 21.19 -13.60
C GLY A 53 -13.68 20.45 -13.29
N ALA A 54 -13.64 19.16 -12.94
CA ALA A 54 -14.84 18.42 -12.55
C ALA A 54 -15.26 18.78 -11.11
N SER A 55 -16.57 18.83 -10.85
CA SER A 55 -17.12 18.90 -9.50
C SER A 55 -17.00 17.54 -8.82
N VAL A 56 -16.19 17.46 -7.77
CA VAL A 56 -15.89 16.20 -7.06
C VAL A 56 -16.29 16.28 -5.61
N VAL A 57 -16.94 15.23 -5.12
CA VAL A 57 -17.15 15.02 -3.68
C VAL A 57 -16.50 13.71 -3.24
N LEU A 58 -15.65 13.76 -2.22
CA LEU A 58 -15.06 12.57 -1.59
C LEU A 58 -15.65 12.38 -0.20
N LEU A 59 -16.10 11.16 0.09
CA LEU A 59 -16.69 10.77 1.37
C LEU A 59 -15.79 9.73 2.05
N GLU A 60 -15.26 10.07 3.22
CA GLU A 60 -14.44 9.21 4.07
C GLU A 60 -15.17 8.92 5.38
N ALA A 61 -15.24 7.64 5.76
CA ALA A 61 -15.94 7.18 6.94
C ALA A 61 -15.27 7.60 8.26
N GLN A 62 -13.96 7.84 8.23
CA GLN A 62 -13.12 8.18 9.38
C GLN A 62 -12.34 9.48 9.08
N ALA A 63 -11.11 9.60 9.58
CA ALA A 63 -10.16 10.62 9.13
C ALA A 63 -9.50 10.22 7.81
N ILE A 64 -8.98 11.20 7.07
CA ILE A 64 -8.20 10.96 5.84
C ILE A 64 -7.08 9.96 6.10
N ALA A 65 -6.98 8.96 5.22
CA ALA A 65 -6.01 7.88 5.28
C ALA A 65 -6.03 7.05 6.58
N PHE A 66 -7.17 6.97 7.29
CA PHE A 66 -7.34 6.12 8.47
C PHE A 66 -6.93 4.65 8.23
N GLY A 67 -7.22 4.12 7.04
CA GLY A 67 -6.94 2.74 6.68
C GLY A 67 -5.49 2.45 6.27
N ALA A 68 -5.32 1.60 5.26
CA ALA A 68 -4.00 1.12 4.81
C ALA A 68 -3.03 2.27 4.43
N SER A 69 -3.56 3.35 3.86
CA SER A 69 -2.78 4.50 3.37
C SER A 69 -2.01 5.20 4.48
N GLY A 70 -2.56 5.37 5.69
CA GLY A 70 -1.88 6.01 6.82
C GLY A 70 -1.14 5.04 7.75
N ARG A 71 -1.15 3.73 7.45
CA ARG A 71 -0.70 2.67 8.37
C ARG A 71 0.30 1.69 7.76
N ASN A 72 0.69 1.86 6.49
CA ASN A 72 1.64 1.01 5.76
C ASN A 72 3.12 1.33 6.10
N GLY A 73 4.08 0.64 5.48
CA GLY A 73 5.52 0.83 5.74
C GLY A 73 6.14 2.09 5.13
N GLY A 74 5.39 2.87 4.37
CA GLY A 74 5.89 4.04 3.65
C GLY A 74 6.84 3.70 2.49
N GLN A 75 7.02 2.44 2.13
CA GLN A 75 7.89 2.03 1.03
C GLN A 75 7.23 2.27 -0.33
N VAL A 76 7.92 3.01 -1.19
CA VAL A 76 7.51 3.28 -2.58
C VAL A 76 8.32 2.34 -3.47
N ASN A 77 7.81 1.12 -3.65
CA ASN A 77 8.52 0.06 -4.35
C ASN A 77 8.01 -0.08 -5.80
N PRO A 78 8.91 -0.20 -6.80
CA PRO A 78 8.54 -0.46 -8.19
C PRO A 78 8.00 -1.88 -8.40
N GLY A 79 7.17 -2.01 -9.45
CA GLY A 79 6.68 -3.29 -9.94
C GLY A 79 5.57 -3.92 -9.09
N LEU A 80 5.07 -5.05 -9.59
CA LEU A 80 4.05 -5.86 -8.92
C LEU A 80 4.68 -7.02 -8.13
N ARG A 81 3.84 -7.92 -7.61
CA ARG A 81 4.34 -9.17 -7.02
C ARG A 81 4.83 -10.14 -8.09
N LEU A 82 4.14 -10.20 -9.23
CA LEU A 82 4.51 -10.99 -10.39
C LEU A 82 5.73 -10.39 -11.10
N ASP A 83 6.57 -11.26 -11.66
CA ASP A 83 7.73 -10.84 -12.42
C ASP A 83 7.33 -10.42 -13.85
N PRO A 84 8.10 -9.56 -14.52
CA PRO A 84 7.79 -9.11 -15.88
C PRO A 84 7.45 -10.25 -16.86
N ASP A 85 8.19 -11.35 -16.85
CA ASP A 85 7.96 -12.45 -17.79
C ASP A 85 6.69 -13.25 -17.42
N ASP A 86 6.31 -13.33 -16.13
CA ASP A 86 5.01 -13.88 -15.71
C ASP A 86 3.85 -13.03 -16.23
N LEU A 87 4.03 -11.71 -16.27
CA LEU A 87 3.04 -10.78 -16.83
C LEU A 87 2.90 -10.97 -18.35
N VAL A 88 4.03 -11.13 -19.06
CA VAL A 88 4.04 -11.42 -20.51
C VAL A 88 3.32 -12.74 -20.81
N ALA A 89 3.60 -13.80 -20.05
CA ALA A 89 2.94 -15.09 -20.21
C ALA A 89 1.43 -15.01 -19.97
N ARG A 90 0.99 -14.16 -19.04
CA ARG A 90 -0.42 -14.04 -18.65
C ARG A 90 -1.25 -13.12 -19.53
N PHE A 91 -0.69 -12.02 -20.00
CA PHE A 91 -1.42 -10.96 -20.70
C PHE A 91 -1.01 -10.79 -22.16
N GLY A 92 0.00 -11.52 -22.63
CA GLY A 92 0.64 -11.26 -23.92
C GLY A 92 1.57 -10.05 -23.85
N ALA A 93 2.52 -9.97 -24.79
CA ALA A 93 3.59 -8.97 -24.78
C ALA A 93 3.06 -7.53 -24.71
N GLU A 94 2.15 -7.16 -25.62
CA GLU A 94 1.68 -5.78 -25.74
C GLU A 94 1.02 -5.24 -24.47
N ARG A 95 0.12 -6.03 -23.86
CA ARG A 95 -0.57 -5.63 -22.63
C ARG A 95 0.36 -5.70 -21.42
N ALA A 96 1.21 -6.72 -21.35
CA ALA A 96 2.17 -6.87 -20.27
C ALA A 96 3.16 -5.72 -20.25
N ASP A 97 3.67 -5.27 -21.39
CA ASP A 97 4.62 -4.16 -21.46
C ASP A 97 4.02 -2.87 -20.89
N ARG A 98 2.73 -2.59 -21.13
CA ARG A 98 2.03 -1.48 -20.48
C ARG A 98 1.96 -1.65 -18.96
N ILE A 99 1.60 -2.84 -18.47
CA ILE A 99 1.52 -3.13 -17.03
C ILE A 99 2.91 -3.00 -16.37
N ILE A 100 3.95 -3.51 -17.03
CA ILE A 100 5.34 -3.49 -16.57
C ILE A 100 5.84 -2.05 -16.52
N ALA A 101 5.63 -1.26 -17.59
CA ALA A 101 6.04 0.13 -17.65
C ALA A 101 5.35 0.95 -16.54
N VAL A 102 4.03 0.83 -16.41
CA VAL A 102 3.26 1.56 -15.40
C VAL A 102 3.66 1.15 -13.98
N SER A 103 3.73 -0.14 -13.69
CA SER A 103 4.09 -0.60 -12.35
C SER A 103 5.55 -0.32 -12.00
N GLY A 104 6.47 -0.45 -12.96
CA GLY A 104 7.88 -0.12 -12.81
C GLY A 104 8.14 1.37 -12.61
N GLY A 105 7.37 2.24 -13.27
CA GLY A 105 7.43 3.70 -13.15
C GLY A 105 6.54 4.29 -12.06
N ALA A 106 5.76 3.47 -11.34
CA ALA A 106 4.87 3.96 -10.28
C ALA A 106 5.59 4.77 -9.17
N PRO A 107 6.85 4.47 -8.79
CA PRO A 107 7.60 5.35 -7.89
C PRO A 107 7.85 6.74 -8.46
N ASP A 108 8.19 6.86 -9.75
CA ASP A 108 8.39 8.17 -10.40
C ASP A 108 7.12 9.00 -10.32
N PHE A 109 5.95 8.37 -10.50
CA PHE A 109 4.67 9.03 -10.33
C PHE A 109 4.49 9.59 -8.92
N VAL A 110 4.74 8.79 -7.87
CA VAL A 110 4.58 9.25 -6.48
C VAL A 110 5.56 10.36 -6.13
N PHE A 111 6.85 10.19 -6.43
CA PHE A 111 7.86 11.19 -6.10
C PHE A 111 7.67 12.47 -6.94
N GLY A 112 7.33 12.33 -8.21
CA GLY A 112 6.99 13.45 -9.09
C GLY A 112 5.76 14.20 -8.61
N LEU A 113 4.73 13.50 -8.16
CA LEU A 113 3.51 14.10 -7.61
C LEU A 113 3.78 14.84 -6.30
N ALA A 114 4.52 14.22 -5.37
CA ALA A 114 4.91 14.85 -4.11
C ALA A 114 5.72 16.13 -4.36
N LYS A 115 6.69 16.09 -5.29
CA LYS A 115 7.48 17.25 -5.69
C LYS A 115 6.63 18.35 -6.35
N ARG A 116 5.79 17.99 -7.33
CA ARG A 116 4.91 18.92 -8.07
C ARG A 116 3.97 19.69 -7.14
N LEU A 117 3.47 19.01 -6.11
CA LEU A 117 2.48 19.56 -5.18
C LEU A 117 3.09 20.18 -3.92
N GLY A 118 4.42 20.12 -3.76
CA GLY A 118 5.11 20.58 -2.55
C GLY A 118 4.65 19.84 -1.29
N ILE A 119 4.49 18.51 -1.38
CA ILE A 119 4.03 17.70 -0.24
C ILE A 119 5.21 17.37 0.67
N GLU A 120 5.18 17.93 1.88
CA GLU A 120 6.12 17.62 2.96
C GLU A 120 5.83 16.23 3.56
N CYS A 121 6.39 15.19 2.93
CA CYS A 121 6.21 13.80 3.34
C CYS A 121 7.50 12.99 3.42
N ASP A 122 8.63 13.62 3.75
CA ASP A 122 9.94 12.95 3.89
C ASP A 122 10.27 12.03 2.70
N ALA A 123 9.95 12.49 1.49
CA ALA A 123 10.09 11.70 0.28
C ALA A 123 11.58 11.55 -0.07
N VAL A 124 12.08 10.32 0.03
CA VAL A 124 13.48 9.98 -0.26
C VAL A 124 13.56 8.79 -1.21
N ARG A 125 14.55 8.81 -2.10
CA ARG A 125 14.77 7.76 -3.11
C ARG A 125 16.17 7.13 -3.02
N PRO A 126 16.52 6.51 -1.87
CA PRO A 126 17.80 5.81 -1.74
C PRO A 126 17.84 4.49 -2.52
N GLY A 127 16.72 4.05 -3.12
CA GLY A 127 16.57 2.73 -3.72
C GLY A 127 15.97 1.70 -2.76
N TRP A 128 15.58 0.58 -3.33
CA TRP A 128 15.00 -0.58 -2.64
C TRP A 128 15.93 -1.78 -2.77
N VAL A 129 16.26 -2.39 -1.64
CA VAL A 129 17.04 -3.62 -1.59
C VAL A 129 16.11 -4.79 -1.31
N LEU A 130 16.03 -5.72 -2.26
CA LEU A 130 15.43 -7.03 -2.04
C LEU A 130 16.50 -7.98 -1.52
N VAL A 131 16.21 -8.70 -0.45
CA VAL A 131 17.19 -9.58 0.21
C VAL A 131 16.75 -11.05 0.19
N ALA A 132 17.70 -11.94 -0.02
CA ALA A 132 17.48 -13.39 -0.06
C ALA A 132 18.01 -14.07 1.21
N HIS A 133 17.17 -14.94 1.80
CA HIS A 133 17.52 -15.71 3.00
C HIS A 133 17.87 -17.17 2.69
N SER A 134 17.68 -17.61 1.44
CA SER A 134 17.95 -18.98 0.99
C SER A 134 18.42 -18.99 -0.46
N PRO A 135 19.15 -20.03 -0.91
CA PRO A 135 19.59 -20.14 -2.31
C PRO A 135 18.44 -20.06 -3.32
N ALA A 136 17.27 -20.65 -2.99
CA ALA A 136 16.08 -20.60 -3.83
C ALA A 136 15.54 -19.17 -4.00
N THR A 137 15.52 -18.38 -2.91
CA THR A 137 15.09 -16.98 -2.97
C THR A 137 16.11 -16.10 -3.69
N LEU A 138 17.41 -16.38 -3.55
CA LEU A 138 18.47 -15.68 -4.28
C LEU A 138 18.35 -15.88 -5.79
N ALA A 139 18.19 -17.13 -6.24
CA ALA A 139 18.00 -17.45 -7.66
C ALA A 139 16.74 -16.76 -8.23
N LYS A 140 15.66 -16.65 -7.44
CA LYS A 140 14.47 -15.91 -7.84
C LYS A 140 14.74 -14.40 -7.99
N LEU A 141 15.49 -13.79 -7.08
CA LEU A 141 15.88 -12.38 -7.20
C LEU A 141 16.75 -12.13 -8.42
N GLN A 142 17.74 -12.98 -8.68
CA GLN A 142 18.62 -12.84 -9.84
C GLN A 142 17.83 -12.88 -11.15
N ARG A 143 16.92 -13.85 -11.32
CA ARG A 143 16.01 -13.90 -12.48
C ARG A 143 15.15 -12.65 -12.62
N ARG A 144 14.58 -12.15 -11.52
CA ARG A 144 13.83 -10.87 -11.52
C ARG A 144 14.72 -9.72 -11.97
N GLY A 145 15.95 -9.63 -11.45
CA GLY A 145 16.92 -8.60 -11.83
C GLY A 145 17.21 -8.62 -13.33
N GLU A 146 17.55 -9.79 -13.86
CA GLU A 146 17.80 -9.98 -15.30
C GLU A 146 16.62 -9.52 -16.16
N GLN A 147 15.38 -9.85 -15.78
CA GLN A 147 14.17 -9.44 -16.50
C GLN A 147 14.00 -7.93 -16.59
N TRP A 148 14.34 -7.20 -15.53
CA TRP A 148 14.26 -5.75 -15.48
C TRP A 148 15.46 -5.07 -16.15
N VAL A 149 16.66 -5.65 -16.04
CA VAL A 149 17.86 -5.19 -16.76
C VAL A 149 17.65 -5.28 -18.26
N ARG A 150 17.07 -6.38 -18.77
CA ARG A 150 16.67 -6.51 -20.19
C ARG A 150 15.71 -5.41 -20.65
N ARG A 151 14.98 -4.79 -19.72
CA ARG A 151 14.02 -3.71 -19.97
C ARG A 151 14.60 -2.32 -19.64
N GLY A 152 15.93 -2.21 -19.55
CA GLY A 152 16.65 -0.94 -19.38
C GLY A 152 16.70 -0.40 -17.95
N VAL A 153 16.29 -1.18 -16.95
CA VAL A 153 16.40 -0.75 -15.55
C VAL A 153 17.78 -1.08 -15.02
N ALA A 154 18.46 -0.09 -14.44
CA ALA A 154 19.76 -0.23 -13.79
C ALA A 154 19.68 -0.96 -12.43
N MET A 155 19.06 -2.14 -12.39
CA MET A 155 19.10 -2.99 -11.20
C MET A 155 20.49 -3.63 -11.06
N ARG A 156 20.92 -3.83 -9.81
CA ARG A 156 22.23 -4.41 -9.50
C ARG A 156 22.07 -5.62 -8.60
N ALA A 157 22.54 -6.79 -9.04
CA ALA A 157 22.67 -7.95 -8.17
C ALA A 157 23.73 -7.66 -7.08
N LEU A 158 23.48 -8.12 -5.87
CA LEU A 158 24.35 -7.94 -4.73
C LEU A 158 24.80 -9.31 -4.22
N ASP A 159 26.10 -9.47 -3.99
CA ASP A 159 26.59 -10.61 -3.23
C ASP A 159 26.28 -10.48 -1.73
N ALA A 160 26.71 -11.47 -0.94
CA ALA A 160 26.43 -11.50 0.49
C ALA A 160 27.13 -10.36 1.27
N ASP A 161 28.35 -9.98 0.90
CA ASP A 161 29.11 -8.94 1.58
C ASP A 161 28.60 -7.54 1.22
N GLU A 162 28.29 -7.30 -0.05
CA GLU A 162 27.62 -6.08 -0.51
C GLU A 162 26.25 -5.92 0.15
N THR A 163 25.46 -7.00 0.22
CA THR A 163 24.17 -7.00 0.91
C THR A 163 24.35 -6.67 2.39
N ALA A 164 25.33 -7.28 3.06
CA ALA A 164 25.60 -7.02 4.46
C ALA A 164 26.03 -5.56 4.70
N ALA A 165 26.84 -4.98 3.82
CA ALA A 165 27.25 -3.58 3.89
C ALA A 165 26.07 -2.61 3.70
N MET A 166 25.14 -2.90 2.79
CA MET A 166 23.97 -2.04 2.54
C MET A 166 22.90 -2.15 3.63
N VAL A 167 22.70 -3.35 4.18
CA VAL A 167 21.58 -3.65 5.09
C VAL A 167 21.99 -3.54 6.56
N GLY A 168 23.25 -3.83 6.89
CA GLY A 168 23.76 -3.84 8.27
C GLY A 168 23.66 -5.19 8.97
N THR A 169 23.53 -6.30 8.23
CA THR A 169 23.40 -7.66 8.77
C THR A 169 23.93 -8.73 7.82
N ARG A 170 24.56 -9.79 8.35
CA ARG A 170 25.06 -10.96 7.59
C ARG A 170 24.03 -12.09 7.45
N ARG A 171 22.77 -11.86 7.84
CA ARG A 171 21.71 -12.89 7.80
C ARG A 171 21.20 -13.22 6.40
N TYR A 172 21.54 -12.42 5.41
CA TYR A 172 21.14 -12.61 4.02
C TYR A 172 22.32 -13.04 3.17
N ILE A 173 22.08 -13.95 2.23
CA ILE A 173 23.12 -14.56 1.40
C ILE A 173 23.34 -13.82 0.07
N GLY A 174 22.66 -12.69 -0.12
CA GLY A 174 22.68 -11.88 -1.32
C GLY A 174 21.41 -11.07 -1.49
N GLY A 175 21.36 -10.25 -2.54
CA GLY A 175 20.26 -9.34 -2.75
C GLY A 175 20.19 -8.77 -4.17
N LEU A 176 19.26 -7.84 -4.35
CA LEU A 176 19.04 -7.11 -5.58
C LEU A 176 18.68 -5.67 -5.23
N TYR A 177 19.47 -4.72 -5.74
CA TYR A 177 19.24 -3.29 -5.59
C TYR A 177 18.44 -2.75 -6.77
N ASP A 178 17.36 -2.05 -6.47
CA ASP A 178 16.56 -1.28 -7.43
C ASP A 178 16.67 0.22 -7.11
N PRO A 179 17.30 1.04 -7.96
CA PRO A 179 17.46 2.48 -7.70
C PRO A 179 16.13 3.25 -7.77
N ARG A 180 15.07 2.67 -8.35
CA ARG A 180 13.78 3.35 -8.50
C ARG A 180 13.01 3.43 -7.20
N GLY A 181 13.29 2.56 -6.24
CA GLY A 181 12.57 2.48 -4.98
C GLY A 181 12.92 3.58 -3.98
N GLY A 182 12.11 3.70 -2.93
CA GLY A 182 12.38 4.64 -1.84
C GLY A 182 11.30 4.61 -0.78
N SER A 183 11.10 5.73 -0.10
CA SER A 183 10.09 5.84 0.94
C SER A 183 9.54 7.24 1.14
N VAL A 184 8.39 7.31 1.79
CA VAL A 184 7.71 8.52 2.25
C VAL A 184 7.21 8.33 3.68
N GLN A 185 6.91 9.43 4.37
CA GLN A 185 5.95 9.47 5.48
C GLN A 185 4.55 9.27 4.87
N PRO A 186 3.93 8.08 5.06
CA PRO A 186 2.75 7.70 4.30
C PRO A 186 1.49 8.52 4.65
N LEU A 187 1.32 8.89 5.92
CA LEU A 187 0.18 9.68 6.36
C LEU A 187 0.31 11.15 5.92
N SER A 188 1.49 11.75 6.00
CA SER A 188 1.77 13.09 5.45
C SER A 188 1.56 13.12 3.95
N TYR A 189 1.98 12.08 3.21
CA TYR A 189 1.73 12.00 1.78
C TYR A 189 0.23 12.04 1.46
N ALA A 190 -0.59 11.24 2.16
CA ALA A 190 -2.03 11.27 1.98
C ALA A 190 -2.66 12.62 2.38
N ARG A 191 -2.24 13.22 3.50
CA ARG A 191 -2.73 14.53 3.94
C ARG A 191 -2.37 15.63 2.94
N GLY A 192 -1.18 15.59 2.37
CA GLY A 192 -0.75 16.49 1.30
C GLY A 192 -1.58 16.32 0.02
N LEU A 193 -1.92 15.08 -0.36
CA LEU A 193 -2.85 14.83 -1.48
C LEU A 193 -4.24 15.38 -1.19
N ALA A 194 -4.76 15.22 0.03
CA ALA A 194 -6.05 15.77 0.42
C ALA A 194 -6.07 17.30 0.34
N GLN A 195 -5.04 17.96 0.88
CA GLN A 195 -4.89 19.42 0.77
C GLN A 195 -4.79 19.87 -0.68
N ALA A 196 -4.03 19.17 -1.52
CA ALA A 196 -3.92 19.47 -2.94
C ALA A 196 -5.26 19.30 -3.67
N ALA A 197 -6.01 18.24 -3.38
CA ALA A 197 -7.34 18.01 -3.97
C ALA A 197 -8.33 19.12 -3.55
N THR A 198 -8.33 19.52 -2.28
CA THR A 198 -9.14 20.65 -1.79
C THR A 198 -8.77 21.96 -2.49
N ARG A 199 -7.46 22.26 -2.64
CA ARG A 199 -6.99 23.44 -3.38
C ARG A 199 -7.40 23.42 -4.85
N ALA A 200 -7.48 22.24 -5.46
CA ALA A 200 -7.95 22.06 -6.83
C ALA A 200 -9.48 22.16 -6.97
N GLY A 201 -10.23 22.27 -5.87
CA GLY A 201 -11.69 22.44 -5.87
C GLY A 201 -12.51 21.20 -5.48
N ALA A 202 -11.87 20.08 -5.10
CA ALA A 202 -12.60 18.92 -4.59
C ALA A 202 -13.18 19.21 -3.20
N ARG A 203 -14.42 18.76 -2.94
CA ARG A 203 -15.05 18.82 -1.62
C ARG A 203 -14.84 17.50 -0.90
N LEU A 204 -14.09 17.51 0.21
CA LEU A 204 -13.76 16.31 0.97
C LEU A 204 -14.51 16.35 2.29
N PHE A 205 -15.18 15.24 2.64
CA PHE A 205 -15.89 15.08 3.90
C PHE A 205 -15.37 13.87 4.67
N THR A 206 -15.01 14.08 5.94
CA THR A 206 -14.63 13.02 6.88
C THR A 206 -15.82 12.64 7.77
N HIS A 207 -15.71 11.51 8.48
CA HIS A 207 -16.80 10.99 9.32
C HIS A 207 -18.15 10.86 8.58
N SER A 208 -18.10 10.62 7.28
CA SER A 208 -19.23 10.56 6.35
C SER A 208 -19.29 9.17 5.69
N PRO A 209 -19.55 8.09 6.46
CA PRO A 209 -19.59 6.75 5.90
C PRO A 209 -20.73 6.63 4.90
N VAL A 210 -20.43 6.16 3.69
CA VAL A 210 -21.47 5.82 2.70
C VAL A 210 -22.06 4.48 3.10
N THR A 211 -23.34 4.49 3.49
CA THR A 211 -24.05 3.30 3.97
C THR A 211 -24.90 2.65 2.88
N ARG A 212 -25.18 3.38 1.80
CA ARG A 212 -25.99 2.93 0.67
C ARG A 212 -25.57 3.65 -0.60
N LEU A 213 -25.56 2.91 -1.71
CA LEU A 213 -25.34 3.42 -3.05
C LEU A 213 -26.41 2.83 -3.96
N GLU A 214 -27.23 3.68 -4.56
CA GLU A 214 -28.34 3.24 -5.41
C GLU A 214 -28.50 4.14 -6.63
N LYS A 215 -28.97 3.55 -7.74
CA LYS A 215 -29.20 4.29 -8.97
C LYS A 215 -30.59 4.93 -8.94
N GLN A 216 -30.66 6.24 -9.19
CA GLN A 216 -31.91 6.99 -9.33
C GLN A 216 -31.85 7.82 -10.62
N GLY A 217 -32.61 7.41 -11.64
CA GLY A 217 -32.55 8.02 -12.97
C GLY A 217 -31.18 7.84 -13.62
N SER A 218 -30.54 8.94 -14.01
CA SER A 218 -29.18 8.97 -14.57
C SER A 218 -28.07 8.94 -13.53
N ASP A 219 -28.39 9.28 -12.28
CA ASP A 219 -27.40 9.53 -11.23
C ASP A 219 -27.38 8.37 -10.22
N TRP A 220 -26.24 8.20 -9.56
CA TRP A 220 -26.08 7.37 -8.38
C TRP A 220 -26.18 8.24 -7.14
N ILE A 221 -26.92 7.76 -6.14
CA ILE A 221 -27.09 8.44 -4.85
C ILE A 221 -26.26 7.70 -3.80
N ALA A 222 -25.21 8.35 -3.33
CA ALA A 222 -24.42 7.89 -2.19
C ALA A 222 -24.98 8.50 -0.91
N THR A 223 -25.57 7.66 -0.05
CA THR A 223 -26.21 8.09 1.20
C THR A 223 -25.28 7.91 2.39
N THR A 224 -25.23 8.92 3.25
CA THR A 224 -24.53 8.91 4.54
C THR A 224 -25.55 9.15 5.67
N PRO A 225 -25.18 8.97 6.96
CA PRO A 225 -26.11 9.20 8.07
C PRO A 225 -26.70 10.63 8.16
N ARG A 226 -26.02 11.63 7.59
CA ARG A 226 -26.39 13.06 7.73
C ARG A 226 -26.61 13.80 6.42
N GLY A 227 -26.45 13.15 5.28
CA GLY A 227 -26.57 13.78 3.96
C GLY A 227 -26.36 12.80 2.82
N SER A 228 -26.47 13.27 1.59
CA SER A 228 -26.32 12.43 0.40
C SER A 228 -25.61 13.17 -0.73
N VAL A 229 -25.07 12.43 -1.70
CA VAL A 229 -24.46 12.98 -2.89
C VAL A 229 -25.03 12.28 -4.12
N ALA A 230 -25.62 13.05 -5.02
CA ALA A 230 -26.00 12.60 -6.36
C ALA A 230 -24.84 12.83 -7.34
N ALA A 231 -24.45 11.82 -8.09
CA ALA A 231 -23.47 11.95 -9.16
C ALA A 231 -23.67 10.90 -10.25
N PRO A 232 -23.45 11.23 -11.54
CA PRO A 232 -23.48 10.26 -12.63
C PRO A 232 -22.31 9.27 -12.56
N GLN A 233 -21.22 9.62 -11.86
CA GLN A 233 -20.02 8.80 -11.72
C GLN A 233 -19.70 8.52 -10.25
N VAL A 234 -19.29 7.29 -9.96
CA VAL A 234 -18.93 6.80 -8.63
C VAL A 234 -17.60 6.08 -8.70
N VAL A 235 -16.70 6.38 -7.76
CA VAL A 235 -15.45 5.62 -7.57
C VAL A 235 -15.40 5.03 -6.17
N ILE A 236 -15.36 3.70 -6.07
CA ILE A 236 -15.20 2.96 -4.80
C ILE A 236 -13.70 2.67 -4.57
N ALA A 237 -13.13 3.37 -3.60
CA ALA A 237 -11.70 3.39 -3.29
C ALA A 237 -11.39 2.86 -1.86
N THR A 238 -12.18 1.89 -1.38
CA THR A 238 -12.16 1.42 0.02
C THR A 238 -11.17 0.27 0.30
N ASN A 239 -10.61 -0.36 -0.74
CA ASN A 239 -9.55 -1.37 -0.66
C ASN A 239 -9.75 -2.43 0.45
N GLY A 240 -8.82 -2.60 1.39
CA GLY A 240 -8.92 -3.62 2.45
C GLY A 240 -10.01 -3.38 3.50
N TYR A 241 -10.71 -2.24 3.39
CA TYR A 241 -11.81 -1.82 4.26
C TYR A 241 -13.14 -1.82 3.50
N THR A 242 -13.16 -2.32 2.27
CA THR A 242 -14.40 -2.57 1.52
C THR A 242 -15.36 -3.43 2.33
N ASP A 243 -16.57 -2.93 2.46
CA ASP A 243 -17.71 -3.58 3.10
C ASP A 243 -18.71 -4.08 2.04
N ASP A 244 -19.96 -4.28 2.44
CA ASP A 244 -21.02 -4.77 1.56
C ASP A 244 -21.71 -3.63 0.77
N LEU A 245 -21.10 -2.43 0.65
CA LEU A 245 -21.63 -1.31 -0.15
C LEU A 245 -21.89 -1.71 -1.62
N TRP A 246 -21.03 -2.56 -2.19
CA TRP A 246 -21.25 -3.13 -3.51
C TRP A 246 -21.28 -4.66 -3.45
N PRO A 247 -22.27 -5.33 -4.08
CA PRO A 247 -22.41 -6.78 -4.04
C PRO A 247 -21.15 -7.52 -4.48
N GLY A 248 -20.66 -8.44 -3.64
CA GLY A 248 -19.53 -9.32 -3.94
C GLY A 248 -18.14 -8.68 -3.83
N LEU A 249 -18.04 -7.34 -3.71
CA LEU A 249 -16.75 -6.64 -3.75
C LEU A 249 -15.88 -6.99 -2.54
N ARG A 250 -16.45 -7.01 -1.32
CA ARG A 250 -15.74 -7.45 -0.11
C ARG A 250 -15.23 -8.88 -0.22
N GLN A 251 -16.00 -9.75 -0.88
CA GLN A 251 -15.69 -11.17 -1.05
C GLN A 251 -14.61 -11.41 -2.11
N SER A 252 -14.31 -10.43 -2.98
CA SER A 252 -13.27 -10.54 -4.01
C SER A 252 -11.84 -10.41 -3.47
N ILE A 253 -11.69 -9.92 -2.23
CA ILE A 253 -10.40 -9.71 -1.59
C ILE A 253 -10.28 -10.43 -0.25
N LEU A 254 -9.04 -10.62 0.17
CA LEU A 254 -8.68 -11.19 1.45
C LEU A 254 -7.99 -10.12 2.32
N PRO A 255 -8.71 -9.52 3.29
CA PRO A 255 -8.12 -8.55 4.21
C PRO A 255 -7.19 -9.27 5.19
N VAL A 256 -5.92 -8.87 5.21
CA VAL A 256 -4.89 -9.41 6.09
C VAL A 256 -4.30 -8.28 6.94
N ARG A 257 -4.27 -8.49 8.25
CA ARG A 257 -3.65 -7.54 9.18
C ARG A 257 -2.14 -7.72 9.17
N THR A 258 -1.43 -6.62 9.08
CA THR A 258 0.04 -6.52 9.12
C THR A 258 0.43 -5.60 10.25
N PHE A 259 1.62 -5.81 10.80
CA PHE A 259 2.05 -5.11 12.01
C PHE A 259 3.40 -4.45 11.79
N GLN A 260 3.62 -3.36 12.51
CA GLN A 260 4.85 -2.60 12.47
C GLN A 260 5.23 -2.15 13.88
N VAL A 261 6.53 -2.03 14.07
CA VAL A 261 7.17 -1.49 15.26
C VAL A 261 8.21 -0.46 14.82
N ALA A 262 8.42 0.57 15.64
CA ALA A 262 9.51 1.51 15.45
C ALA A 262 10.30 1.68 16.75
N THR A 263 11.62 1.68 16.63
CA THR A 263 12.52 1.95 17.75
C THR A 263 12.49 3.44 18.12
N ARG A 264 13.13 3.78 19.23
CA ARG A 264 13.67 5.14 19.42
C ARG A 264 14.65 5.50 18.29
N PRO A 265 14.93 6.79 18.03
CA PRO A 265 15.99 7.19 17.11
C PRO A 265 17.28 6.45 17.44
N LEU A 266 17.92 5.87 16.43
CA LEU A 266 19.18 5.16 16.63
C LEU A 266 20.26 6.17 17.02
N GLY A 267 21.14 5.81 17.95
CA GLY A 267 22.33 6.62 18.24
C GLY A 267 23.25 6.71 17.02
N HIS A 268 24.03 7.77 16.89
CA HIS A 268 24.90 8.03 15.73
C HIS A 268 25.84 6.88 15.35
N ASN A 269 26.27 6.08 16.32
CA ASN A 269 27.07 4.87 16.10
C ASN A 269 26.27 3.75 15.41
N LEU A 270 24.99 3.60 15.75
CA LEU A 270 24.11 2.59 15.19
C LEU A 270 23.55 3.01 13.83
N GLU A 271 23.28 4.30 13.60
CA GLU A 271 22.80 4.81 12.31
C GLU A 271 23.75 4.49 11.15
N ARG A 272 25.06 4.47 11.42
CA ARG A 272 26.09 4.13 10.43
C ARG A 272 26.26 2.63 10.20
N SER A 273 25.76 1.78 11.09
CA SER A 273 25.85 0.32 10.96
C SER A 273 24.55 -0.34 10.51
N ILE A 274 23.40 0.25 10.84
CA ILE A 274 22.07 -0.26 10.46
C ILE A 274 21.53 0.62 9.33
N LEU A 275 21.35 0.01 8.16
CA LEU A 275 20.89 0.69 6.94
C LEU A 275 21.64 2.01 6.66
N PRO A 276 22.97 2.00 6.51
CA PRO A 276 23.76 3.23 6.33
C PRO A 276 23.30 4.08 5.15
N GLY A 277 22.83 3.44 4.06
CA GLY A 277 22.30 4.12 2.87
C GLY A 277 20.81 4.49 2.92
N ASN A 278 20.14 4.29 4.07
CA ASN A 278 18.70 4.56 4.26
C ASN A 278 17.77 3.81 3.30
N HIS A 279 18.24 2.74 2.65
CA HIS A 279 17.44 1.95 1.71
C HIS A 279 16.17 1.40 2.34
N ALA A 280 15.09 1.35 1.57
CA ALA A 280 13.98 0.49 1.90
C ALA A 280 14.41 -0.97 1.67
N VAL A 281 14.08 -1.87 2.60
CA VAL A 281 14.43 -3.29 2.47
C VAL A 281 13.19 -4.16 2.60
N SER A 282 13.12 -5.23 1.81
CA SER A 282 12.15 -6.31 2.00
C SER A 282 12.72 -7.64 1.56
N ASP A 283 12.34 -8.73 2.23
CA ASP A 283 12.70 -10.08 1.80
C ASP A 283 11.64 -10.72 0.89
N LEU A 284 11.96 -11.93 0.40
CA LEU A 284 11.06 -12.79 -0.37
C LEU A 284 10.34 -13.86 0.47
N ARG A 285 10.36 -13.76 1.81
CA ARG A 285 9.64 -14.74 2.64
C ARG A 285 8.15 -14.69 2.33
N ARG A 286 7.46 -15.82 2.48
CA ARG A 286 6.00 -15.88 2.34
C ARG A 286 5.34 -15.05 3.44
N LEU A 287 5.94 -15.03 4.63
CA LEU A 287 5.74 -14.01 5.65
C LEU A 287 6.79 -12.90 5.55
N ILE A 288 6.58 -12.00 4.58
CA ILE A 288 7.51 -10.90 4.28
C ILE A 288 7.91 -10.13 5.53
N LEU A 289 9.21 -9.94 5.71
CA LEU A 289 9.77 -8.90 6.55
C LEU A 289 10.17 -7.71 5.67
N TYR A 290 9.86 -6.52 6.14
CA TYR A 290 10.26 -5.28 5.50
C TYR A 290 10.68 -4.28 6.57
N PHE A 291 11.70 -3.49 6.28
CA PHE A 291 12.24 -2.55 7.24
C PHE A 291 12.94 -1.40 6.53
N ARG A 292 13.05 -0.27 7.23
CA ARG A 292 13.72 0.95 6.77
C ARG A 292 14.01 1.86 7.96
N LYS A 293 14.68 2.99 7.72
CA LYS A 293 14.71 4.11 8.67
C LYS A 293 13.70 5.19 8.29
N ASP A 294 13.17 5.91 9.29
CA ASP A 294 12.47 7.18 9.07
C ASP A 294 13.47 8.36 8.92
N ALA A 295 12.96 9.57 8.71
CA ALA A 295 13.78 10.78 8.58
C ALA A 295 14.53 11.15 9.88
N HIS A 296 14.13 10.59 11.02
CA HIS A 296 14.74 10.82 12.32
C HIS A 296 15.64 9.65 12.76
N GLY A 297 15.98 8.74 11.86
CA GLY A 297 16.88 7.62 12.16
C GLY A 297 16.26 6.50 13.00
N ARG A 298 14.93 6.44 13.17
CA ARG A 298 14.24 5.31 13.82
C ARG A 298 14.23 4.10 12.89
N LEU A 299 14.63 2.93 13.40
CA LEU A 299 14.41 1.67 12.67
C LEU A 299 12.93 1.29 12.75
N ILE A 300 12.32 1.14 11.58
CA ILE A 300 10.96 0.63 11.44
C ILE A 300 11.03 -0.77 10.87
N MET A 301 10.35 -1.71 11.51
CA MET A 301 10.23 -3.07 11.02
C MET A 301 8.77 -3.48 10.96
N GLY A 302 8.38 -4.01 9.82
CA GLY A 302 7.08 -4.62 9.61
C GLY A 302 7.20 -6.09 9.25
N GLY A 303 6.19 -6.84 9.67
CA GLY A 303 6.13 -8.28 9.44
C GLY A 303 4.71 -8.81 9.58
N ARG A 304 4.52 -10.05 9.11
CA ARG A 304 3.28 -10.79 9.29
C ARG A 304 3.39 -11.70 10.50
N ALA A 305 2.71 -11.36 11.59
CA ALA A 305 2.37 -12.34 12.62
C ALA A 305 0.99 -12.92 12.32
N SER A 306 0.82 -14.23 12.60
CA SER A 306 -0.41 -15.00 12.40
C SER A 306 -1.67 -14.17 12.67
N SER A 307 -2.57 -14.10 11.68
CA SER A 307 -3.88 -13.41 11.68
C SER A 307 -4.79 -13.74 12.87
N THR A 308 -4.53 -14.84 13.59
CA THR A 308 -5.29 -15.26 14.77
C THR A 308 -4.86 -14.59 16.07
N GLN A 309 -3.74 -13.86 16.10
CA GLN A 309 -3.20 -13.36 17.36
C GLN A 309 -3.83 -12.02 17.76
N ARG A 310 -4.93 -12.11 18.52
CA ARG A 310 -5.36 -11.04 19.42
C ARG A 310 -4.34 -10.97 20.57
N GLY A 311 -3.45 -9.99 20.55
CA GLY A 311 -2.52 -9.74 21.66
C GLY A 311 -1.20 -9.15 21.20
N GLY A 312 -1.04 -7.83 21.35
CA GLY A 312 0.16 -7.09 20.96
C GLY A 312 1.46 -7.58 21.61
N ALA A 313 1.40 -8.20 22.79
CA ALA A 313 2.60 -8.63 23.53
C ALA A 313 3.39 -9.77 22.85
N ARG A 314 2.72 -10.80 22.32
CA ARG A 314 3.42 -11.93 21.65
C ARG A 314 3.98 -11.56 20.28
N LEU A 315 3.27 -10.69 19.57
CA LEU A 315 3.71 -10.14 18.30
C LEU A 315 4.91 -9.20 18.46
N PHE A 316 4.89 -8.33 19.48
CA PHE A 316 6.03 -7.51 19.87
C PHE A 316 7.24 -8.40 20.13
N GLY A 317 7.07 -9.48 20.92
CA GLY A 317 8.14 -10.45 21.17
C GLY A 317 8.73 -11.09 19.91
N PHE A 318 7.90 -11.43 18.92
CA PHE A 318 8.39 -11.94 17.63
C PHE A 318 9.26 -10.92 16.90
N LEU A 319 8.77 -9.68 16.73
CA LEU A 319 9.53 -8.64 16.03
C LEU A 319 10.77 -8.19 16.83
N THR A 320 10.71 -8.18 18.17
CA THR A 320 11.89 -7.99 19.03
C THR A 320 12.95 -9.05 18.73
N GLY A 321 12.58 -10.33 18.71
CA GLY A 321 13.50 -11.42 18.40
C GLY A 321 14.13 -11.29 17.02
N VAL A 322 13.32 -10.98 16.00
CA VAL A 322 13.80 -10.74 14.63
C VAL A 322 14.80 -9.57 14.58
N VAL A 323 14.49 -8.44 15.24
CA VAL A 323 15.40 -7.29 15.28
C VAL A 323 16.71 -7.64 15.99
N GLN A 324 16.66 -8.36 17.12
CA GLN A 324 17.86 -8.81 17.83
C GLN A 324 18.71 -9.76 16.98
N ASP A 325 18.05 -10.67 16.26
CA ASP A 325 18.69 -11.63 15.38
C ASP A 325 19.38 -10.96 14.18
N MET A 326 18.74 -9.93 13.62
CA MET A 326 19.25 -9.21 12.45
C MET A 326 20.29 -8.15 12.82
N PHE A 327 20.08 -7.43 13.91
CA PHE A 327 20.90 -6.30 14.34
C PHE A 327 21.35 -6.49 15.79
N PRO A 328 22.21 -7.49 16.09
CA PRO A 328 22.67 -7.76 17.44
C PRO A 328 23.35 -6.55 18.10
N GLN A 329 23.96 -5.66 17.31
CA GLN A 329 24.55 -4.41 17.79
C GLN A 329 23.54 -3.43 18.41
N LEU A 330 22.25 -3.57 18.11
CA LEU A 330 21.18 -2.76 18.72
C LEU A 330 20.85 -3.21 20.16
N GLY A 331 21.33 -4.39 20.57
CA GLY A 331 20.95 -4.99 21.85
C GLY A 331 19.46 -5.33 21.87
N ARG A 332 18.81 -5.20 23.04
CA ARG A 332 17.36 -5.41 23.16
C ARG A 332 16.63 -4.12 22.71
N PRO A 333 15.91 -4.12 21.58
CA PRO A 333 15.27 -2.92 21.08
C PRO A 333 14.09 -2.52 21.97
N GLU A 334 14.03 -1.23 22.31
CA GLU A 334 12.84 -0.61 22.87
C GLU A 334 12.02 0.00 21.73
N PHE A 335 10.83 -0.54 21.50
CA PHE A 335 9.92 0.03 20.51
C PHE A 335 9.03 1.10 21.14
N GLU A 336 9.19 2.34 20.68
CA GLU A 336 8.40 3.51 21.10
C GLU A 336 7.00 3.47 20.49
N HIS A 337 6.92 2.94 19.27
CA HIS A 337 5.71 2.86 18.47
C HIS A 337 5.45 1.42 18.03
N ALA A 338 4.17 1.07 18.00
CA ALA A 338 3.70 -0.17 17.44
C ALA A 338 2.25 0.03 16.99
N TRP A 339 1.94 -0.44 15.78
CA TRP A 339 0.64 -0.31 15.17
C TRP A 339 0.39 -1.42 14.17
N SER A 340 -0.83 -1.47 13.63
CA SER A 340 -1.23 -2.49 12.65
C SER A 340 -2.04 -1.90 11.52
N GLY A 341 -1.95 -2.43 10.31
CA GLY A 341 -2.76 -1.99 9.17
C GLY A 341 -3.32 -3.17 8.40
N THR A 342 -4.47 -2.99 7.76
CA THR A 342 -5.09 -4.02 6.92
C THR A 342 -4.68 -3.85 5.47
N VAL A 343 -4.13 -4.90 4.86
CA VAL A 343 -3.86 -4.97 3.42
C VAL A 343 -4.89 -5.86 2.73
N ALA A 344 -5.27 -5.54 1.51
CA ALA A 344 -6.09 -6.42 0.67
C ALA A 344 -5.18 -7.28 -0.21
N LEU A 345 -5.34 -8.61 -0.11
CA LEU A 345 -4.73 -9.57 -1.04
C LEU A 345 -5.76 -10.07 -2.04
N THR A 346 -5.34 -10.34 -3.26
CA THR A 346 -6.13 -11.04 -4.28
C THR A 346 -5.53 -12.42 -4.53
N PRO A 347 -6.34 -13.41 -4.98
CA PRO A 347 -5.85 -14.77 -5.25
C PRO A 347 -4.75 -14.84 -6.32
N ASP A 348 -4.76 -13.88 -7.24
CA ASP A 348 -3.88 -13.83 -8.40
C ASP A 348 -2.74 -12.81 -8.26
N PHE A 349 -2.60 -12.23 -7.06
CA PHE A 349 -1.57 -11.26 -6.67
C PHE A 349 -1.49 -9.98 -7.52
N LEU A 350 -2.55 -9.65 -8.25
CA LEU A 350 -2.68 -8.41 -9.00
C LEU A 350 -3.68 -7.45 -8.35
N PRO A 351 -3.45 -6.12 -8.39
CA PRO A 351 -4.51 -5.16 -8.13
C PRO A 351 -5.63 -5.32 -9.16
N HIS A 352 -6.88 -5.13 -8.74
CA HIS A 352 -8.04 -5.24 -9.62
C HIS A 352 -8.69 -3.87 -9.79
N ILE A 353 -9.13 -3.62 -11.03
CA ILE A 353 -9.99 -2.50 -11.39
C ILE A 353 -11.29 -3.12 -11.91
N HIS A 354 -12.42 -2.68 -11.36
CA HIS A 354 -13.74 -3.16 -11.75
C HIS A 354 -14.57 -2.00 -12.28
N GLU A 355 -15.47 -2.32 -13.21
CA GLU A 355 -16.53 -1.43 -13.68
C GLU A 355 -17.86 -2.18 -13.57
N PRO A 356 -18.39 -2.39 -12.36
CA PRO A 356 -19.49 -3.33 -12.14
C PRO A 356 -20.85 -2.81 -12.62
N ALA A 357 -20.95 -1.52 -12.94
CA ALA A 357 -22.10 -0.92 -13.60
C ALA A 357 -21.65 0.35 -14.33
N GLN A 358 -22.47 0.81 -15.28
CA GLN A 358 -22.21 2.08 -15.96
C GLN A 358 -22.13 3.23 -14.94
N GLY A 359 -21.01 3.96 -14.99
CA GLY A 359 -20.73 5.06 -14.07
C GLY A 359 -20.25 4.62 -12.68
N VAL A 360 -19.89 3.35 -12.48
CA VAL A 360 -19.31 2.87 -11.21
C VAL A 360 -17.98 2.22 -11.50
N LEU A 361 -16.92 2.71 -10.86
CA LEU A 361 -15.59 2.13 -10.89
C LEU A 361 -15.14 1.73 -9.50
N ALA A 362 -14.34 0.68 -9.38
CA ALA A 362 -13.68 0.31 -8.13
C ALA A 362 -12.23 -0.10 -8.38
N ALA A 363 -11.32 0.21 -7.45
CA ALA A 363 -9.96 -0.30 -7.51
C ALA A 363 -9.41 -0.69 -6.13
N LEU A 364 -8.99 -1.95 -6.01
CA LEU A 364 -8.61 -2.57 -4.75
C LEU A 364 -7.59 -3.70 -4.94
N GLY A 365 -7.17 -4.31 -3.84
CA GLY A 365 -6.36 -5.52 -3.91
C GLY A 365 -4.89 -5.25 -4.25
N TYR A 366 -4.31 -4.16 -3.76
CA TYR A 366 -2.93 -3.77 -4.14
C TYR A 366 -1.82 -4.72 -3.65
N ASN A 367 -2.13 -5.80 -2.93
CA ASN A 367 -1.18 -6.88 -2.58
C ASN A 367 0.11 -6.44 -1.85
N GLY A 368 0.05 -5.31 -1.14
CA GLY A 368 1.20 -4.69 -0.46
C GLY A 368 1.98 -3.67 -1.30
N ARG A 369 1.57 -3.39 -2.53
CA ARG A 369 2.15 -2.37 -3.43
C ARG A 369 1.35 -1.07 -3.47
N GLY A 370 0.52 -0.83 -2.45
CA GLY A 370 -0.51 0.21 -2.45
C GLY A 370 0.03 1.64 -2.49
N VAL A 371 1.20 1.95 -1.94
CA VAL A 371 1.70 3.34 -1.94
C VAL A 371 1.87 3.88 -3.37
N ALA A 372 2.56 3.11 -4.23
CA ALA A 372 2.78 3.50 -5.61
C ALA A 372 1.56 3.22 -6.50
N MET A 373 1.07 1.98 -6.48
CA MET A 373 0.02 1.55 -7.42
C MET A 373 -1.33 2.19 -7.14
N ALA A 374 -1.69 2.51 -5.89
CA ALA A 374 -2.97 3.16 -5.61
C ALA A 374 -2.99 4.62 -6.09
N SER A 375 -1.87 5.34 -5.98
CA SER A 375 -1.75 6.70 -6.52
C SER A 375 -1.87 6.71 -8.05
N VAL A 376 -1.20 5.78 -8.74
CA VAL A 376 -1.31 5.61 -10.19
C VAL A 376 -2.73 5.21 -10.60
N ALA A 377 -3.32 4.23 -9.91
CA ALA A 377 -4.70 3.81 -10.15
C ALA A 377 -5.66 4.98 -10.00
N GLY A 378 -5.48 5.85 -8.99
CA GLY A 378 -6.34 7.00 -8.81
C GLY A 378 -6.34 7.97 -9.99
N LYS A 379 -5.17 8.25 -10.58
CA LYS A 379 -5.06 9.05 -11.82
C LYS A 379 -5.78 8.38 -13.00
N ALA A 380 -5.55 7.08 -13.18
CA ALA A 380 -6.15 6.34 -14.29
C ALA A 380 -7.68 6.25 -14.16
N LEU A 381 -8.21 6.13 -12.94
CA LEU A 381 -9.65 6.18 -12.69
C LEU A 381 -10.22 7.57 -13.01
N ALA A 382 -9.52 8.65 -12.68
CA ALA A 382 -9.94 10.00 -13.07
C ALA A 382 -10.03 10.15 -14.60
N ASP A 383 -9.06 9.59 -15.33
CA ASP A 383 -9.07 9.60 -16.80
C ASP A 383 -10.22 8.76 -17.36
N ARG A 384 -10.49 7.59 -16.78
CA ARG A 384 -11.63 6.73 -17.15
C ARG A 384 -12.98 7.42 -16.91
N VAL A 385 -13.15 8.09 -15.78
CA VAL A 385 -14.36 8.89 -15.44
C VAL A 385 -14.59 10.01 -16.46
N ARG A 386 -13.51 10.61 -16.98
CA ARG A 386 -13.57 11.66 -18.02
C ARG A 386 -13.83 11.14 -19.44
N GLY A 387 -14.15 9.86 -19.61
CA GLY A 387 -14.38 9.25 -20.92
C GLY A 387 -13.14 8.63 -21.57
N GLY A 388 -12.03 8.49 -20.82
CA GLY A 388 -10.89 7.68 -21.25
C GLY A 388 -11.28 6.22 -21.51
N ARG A 389 -10.52 5.54 -22.36
CA ARG A 389 -10.82 4.17 -22.76
C ARG A 389 -10.46 3.17 -21.66
N ALA A 390 -11.20 2.06 -21.58
CA ALA A 390 -10.89 1.01 -20.62
C ALA A 390 -9.51 0.36 -20.86
N GLU A 391 -9.03 0.36 -22.12
CA GLU A 391 -7.73 -0.22 -22.47
C GLU A 391 -6.54 0.60 -21.94
N ASP A 392 -6.76 1.89 -21.65
CA ASP A 392 -5.75 2.82 -21.13
C ASP A 392 -5.53 2.64 -19.62
N LEU A 393 -6.43 1.90 -18.95
CA LEU A 393 -6.27 1.57 -17.54
C LEU A 393 -5.00 0.74 -17.31
N PRO A 394 -4.30 0.93 -16.17
CA PRO A 394 -3.02 0.30 -15.89
C PRO A 394 -3.11 -1.22 -15.74
N LEU A 395 -4.29 -1.70 -15.39
CA LEU A 395 -4.67 -3.12 -15.35
C LEU A 395 -6.00 -3.27 -16.09
N PRO A 396 -6.25 -4.43 -16.73
CA PRO A 396 -7.52 -4.66 -17.41
C PRO A 396 -8.69 -4.61 -16.41
N VAL A 397 -9.83 -4.12 -16.87
CA VAL A 397 -11.08 -4.22 -16.10
C VAL A 397 -11.42 -5.69 -15.93
N SER A 398 -11.73 -6.09 -14.70
CA SER A 398 -12.12 -7.45 -14.36
C SER A 398 -13.51 -7.48 -13.73
N ASP A 399 -14.20 -8.61 -13.85
CA ASP A 399 -15.43 -8.85 -13.11
C ASP A 399 -15.14 -9.03 -11.62
N ILE A 400 -16.10 -8.66 -10.79
CA ILE A 400 -16.07 -8.97 -9.36
C ILE A 400 -16.34 -10.47 -9.19
N ARG A 401 -15.31 -11.22 -8.79
CA ARG A 401 -15.40 -12.65 -8.52
C ARG A 401 -15.19 -12.92 -7.03
N PRO A 402 -16.25 -13.30 -6.29
CA PRO A 402 -16.13 -13.71 -4.89
C PRO A 402 -15.18 -14.90 -4.74
N ILE A 403 -14.29 -14.84 -3.74
CA ILE A 403 -13.45 -15.98 -3.37
C ILE A 403 -14.35 -17.07 -2.77
N PRO A 404 -14.32 -18.32 -3.28
CA PRO A 404 -15.10 -19.40 -2.72
C PRO A 404 -14.85 -19.59 -1.22
N PHE A 405 -15.91 -19.90 -0.47
CA PHE A 405 -15.85 -20.11 0.98
C PHE A 405 -15.25 -18.92 1.76
N HIS A 406 -15.47 -17.68 1.32
CA HIS A 406 -14.95 -16.47 1.98
C HIS A 406 -15.27 -16.39 3.49
N GLY A 407 -16.37 -17.00 3.95
CA GLY A 407 -16.70 -17.12 5.38
C GLY A 407 -15.70 -17.96 6.18
N LEU A 408 -15.08 -18.98 5.56
CA LEU A 408 -14.06 -19.85 6.14
C LEU A 408 -12.63 -19.29 5.97
N ARG A 409 -12.48 -18.04 5.53
CA ARG A 409 -11.17 -17.44 5.23
C ARG A 409 -10.22 -17.41 6.42
N GLN A 410 -10.71 -17.21 7.65
CA GLN A 410 -9.86 -17.10 8.85
C GLN A 410 -9.14 -18.42 9.19
N PRO A 411 -9.83 -19.58 9.30
CA PRO A 411 -9.14 -20.85 9.51
C PRO A 411 -8.25 -21.25 8.32
N VAL A 412 -8.68 -21.02 7.08
CA VAL A 412 -7.87 -21.32 5.88
C VAL A 412 -6.61 -20.46 5.84
N LEU A 413 -6.71 -19.15 6.10
CA LEU A 413 -5.57 -18.26 6.23
C LEU A 413 -4.61 -18.73 7.33
N HIS A 414 -5.15 -19.17 8.47
CA HIS A 414 -4.32 -19.68 9.56
C HIS A 414 -3.48 -20.87 9.11
N LEU A 415 -4.10 -21.86 8.47
CA LEU A 415 -3.41 -23.04 7.93
C LEU A 415 -2.37 -22.66 6.87
N ILE A 416 -2.72 -21.79 5.91
CA ILE A 416 -1.81 -21.31 4.88
C ILE A 416 -0.60 -20.59 5.51
N MET A 417 -0.80 -19.77 6.54
CA MET A 417 0.29 -19.08 7.23
C MET A 417 1.18 -20.04 8.02
N GLN A 418 0.63 -21.07 8.68
CA GLN A 418 1.46 -22.08 9.35
C GLN A 418 2.28 -22.89 8.34
N TYR A 419 1.66 -23.29 7.23
CA TYR A 419 2.38 -23.92 6.12
C TYR A 419 3.48 -23.00 5.58
N HIS A 420 3.18 -21.72 5.36
CA HIS A 420 4.16 -20.74 4.92
C HIS A 420 5.29 -20.52 5.92
N ARG A 421 5.03 -20.54 7.24
CA ARG A 421 6.07 -20.50 8.27
C ARG A 421 7.03 -21.67 8.17
N VAL A 422 6.49 -22.88 8.02
CA VAL A 422 7.31 -24.09 7.87
C VAL A 422 8.14 -24.00 6.60
N MET A 423 7.55 -23.57 5.49
CA MET A 423 8.26 -23.43 4.22
C MET A 423 9.34 -22.34 4.25
N ASP A 424 9.06 -21.19 4.89
CA ASP A 424 10.04 -20.13 5.12
C ASP A 424 11.19 -20.62 6.02
N TRP A 425 10.90 -21.43 7.05
CA TRP A 425 11.93 -22.07 7.89
C TRP A 425 12.78 -23.08 7.12
N LEU A 426 12.15 -23.85 6.22
CA LEU A 426 12.82 -24.78 5.31
C LEU A 426 13.56 -24.08 4.14
N GLY A 427 13.41 -22.75 4.00
CA GLY A 427 14.01 -21.97 2.92
C GLY A 427 13.45 -22.27 1.52
N ARG A 428 12.23 -22.83 1.43
CA ARG A 428 11.58 -23.32 0.20
C ARG A 428 10.45 -22.45 -0.33
#